data_AF-A0A7J8EC89-F1
#
_entry.id   AF-A0A7J8EC89-F1
#
_cell.length_a   1.000
_cell.length_b   1.000
_cell.length_c   1.000
_cell.angle_alpha   90.00
_cell.angle_beta   90.00
_cell.angle_gamma   90.00
#
_symmetry.space_group_name_H-M   'P 1'
#
loop_
_entity.id
_entity.type
_entity.pdbx_description
1 polymer ?
#
loop_
_entity_poly.entity_id
_entity_poly.type
_entity_poly.pdbx_seq_one_letter_code
_entity_poly.pdbx_strand_id
1 'polypeptide(L)'
;MRSPIATIRTDSAINRINVCVGQKIIALPHDNRQVRLFDMSGVRLARLPRSSRQGHRRMVCCSAWSEDHPVCNLFTCGFDRQAIGWNINIPALLQEK
;
A
#
# COMPACT_ATOMS: atom_id res chain seq x y z
N MET A 1 22.57 21.26 1.79
CA MET A 1 22.26 19.85 1.45
C MET A 1 21.02 19.45 2.23
N ARG A 2 20.02 18.83 1.61
CA ARG A 2 18.81 18.37 2.32
C ARG A 2 19.02 16.91 2.77
N SER A 3 18.75 16.61 4.04
CA SER A 3 18.66 15.24 4.55
C SER A 3 17.25 14.66 4.31
N PRO A 4 17.11 13.34 4.13
CA PRO A 4 15.79 12.72 4.05
C PRO A 4 15.04 12.89 5.38
N ILE A 5 13.76 13.27 5.32
CA ILE A 5 12.90 13.44 6.51
C ILE A 5 12.52 12.07 7.10
N ALA A 6 12.33 11.07 6.24
CA ALA A 6 12.07 9.69 6.61
C ALA A 6 12.75 8.74 5.61
N THR A 7 13.09 7.53 6.05
CA THR A 7 13.62 6.47 5.19
C THR A 7 12.92 5.16 5.55
N ILE A 8 12.27 4.55 4.57
CA ILE A 8 11.60 3.25 4.72
C ILE A 8 12.52 2.18 4.12
N ARG A 9 12.96 1.22 4.94
CA ARG A 9 13.69 0.04 4.48
C ARG A 9 12.80 -1.19 4.54
N THR A 10 12.80 -1.98 3.48
CA THR A 10 11.98 -3.19 3.37
C THR A 10 12.82 -4.40 2.98
N ASP A 11 12.33 -5.58 3.34
CA ASP A 11 12.91 -6.91 3.04
C ASP A 11 12.71 -7.37 1.58
N SER A 12 12.01 -6.59 0.75
CA SER A 12 11.73 -6.89 -0.65
C SER A 12 11.73 -5.61 -1.46
N ALA A 13 12.13 -5.70 -2.74
CA ALA A 13 12.16 -4.57 -3.66
C ALA A 13 10.79 -3.89 -3.76
N ILE A 14 10.81 -2.57 -3.95
CA ILE A 14 9.62 -1.74 -4.12
C ILE A 14 9.47 -1.48 -5.61
N ASN A 15 8.31 -1.83 -6.17
CA ASN A 15 8.05 -1.72 -7.61
C ASN A 15 7.51 -0.35 -8.00
N ARG A 16 6.75 0.28 -7.11
CA ARG A 16 6.23 1.64 -7.29
C ARG A 16 5.95 2.29 -5.93
N ILE A 17 5.87 3.62 -5.92
CA ILE A 17 5.34 4.38 -4.79
C ILE A 17 4.01 5.02 -5.21
N ASN A 18 3.01 4.98 -4.33
CA ASN A 18 1.79 5.76 -4.47
C ASN A 18 1.42 6.41 -3.14
N VAL A 19 1.03 7.68 -3.15
CA VAL A 19 0.76 8.47 -1.95
C VAL A 19 -0.68 8.98 -2.01
N CYS A 20 -1.46 8.64 -0.99
CA CYS A 20 -2.75 9.27 -0.72
C CYS A 20 -2.48 10.57 0.04
N VAL A 21 -2.66 11.72 -0.63
CA VAL A 21 -2.27 13.01 -0.06
C VAL A 21 -3.26 13.46 1.00
N GLY A 22 -4.57 13.32 0.76
CA GLY A 22 -5.61 13.73 1.71
C GLY A 22 -5.53 12.97 3.03
N GLN A 23 -5.13 11.69 2.97
CA GLN A 23 -5.07 10.81 4.13
C GLN A 23 -3.65 10.54 4.64
N LYS A 24 -2.62 11.07 3.99
CA LYS A 24 -1.20 10.98 4.38
C LYS A 24 -0.70 9.53 4.53
N ILE A 25 -1.07 8.68 3.57
CA ILE A 25 -0.67 7.25 3.55
C ILE A 25 0.13 6.95 2.28
N ILE A 26 1.18 6.16 2.44
CA ILE A 26 2.03 5.67 1.36
C ILE A 26 1.72 4.18 1.14
N ALA A 27 1.36 3.81 -0.08
CA ALA A 27 1.24 2.42 -0.51
C ALA A 27 2.46 1.99 -1.32
N LEU A 28 3.11 0.90 -0.91
CA LEU A 28 4.28 0.33 -1.56
C LEU A 28 3.98 -1.11 -2.05
N PRO A 29 3.78 -1.32 -3.36
CA PRO A 29 3.81 -2.62 -4.02
C PRO A 29 5.21 -3.23 -4.04
N HIS A 30 5.29 -4.54 -3.78
CA HIS A 30 6.56 -5.29 -3.68
C HIS A 30 6.60 -6.53 -4.58
N ASP A 31 7.82 -7.01 -4.81
CA ASP A 31 8.10 -8.28 -5.51
C ASP A 31 7.59 -9.50 -4.75
N ASN A 32 7.64 -9.46 -3.42
CA ASN A 32 7.16 -10.53 -2.56
C ASN A 32 5.62 -10.59 -2.46
N ARG A 33 4.91 -10.07 -3.46
CA ARG A 33 3.45 -10.19 -3.65
C ARG A 33 2.66 -9.43 -2.57
N GLN A 34 3.28 -8.46 -1.93
CA GLN A 34 2.68 -7.65 -0.87
C GLN A 34 2.47 -6.22 -1.34
N VAL A 35 1.45 -5.60 -0.76
CA VAL A 35 1.34 -4.15 -0.71
C VAL A 35 1.36 -3.77 0.76
N ARG A 36 2.27 -2.87 1.12
CA ARG A 36 2.43 -2.38 2.48
C ARG A 36 2.05 -0.92 2.56
N LEU A 37 1.36 -0.57 3.64
CA LEU A 37 0.89 0.79 3.92
C LEU A 37 1.77 1.39 5.01
N PHE A 38 2.18 2.64 4.80
CA PHE A 38 3.01 3.40 5.72
C PHE A 38 2.42 4.79 5.93
N ASP A 39 2.74 5.41 7.06
CA ASP A 39 2.52 6.85 7.23
C ASP A 39 3.67 7.67 6.64
N MET A 40 3.54 9.00 6.68
CA MET A 40 4.55 9.93 6.15
C MET A 40 5.86 9.97 6.94
N SER A 41 5.88 9.46 8.17
CA SER A 41 7.12 9.25 8.95
C SER A 41 7.82 7.94 8.64
N GLY A 42 7.23 7.09 7.79
CA GLY A 42 7.77 5.81 7.40
C GLY A 42 7.47 4.66 8.36
N VAL A 43 6.54 4.85 9.30
CA VAL A 43 6.04 3.77 10.16
C VAL A 43 5.09 2.90 9.35
N ARG A 44 5.28 1.58 9.41
CA ARG A 44 4.41 0.62 8.74
C ARG A 44 3.07 0.53 9.47
N LEU A 45 1.99 0.92 8.80
CA LEU A 45 0.62 0.85 9.33
C LEU A 45 0.03 -0.54 9.12
N ALA A 46 0.17 -1.11 7.92
CA ALA A 46 -0.45 -2.39 7.61
C ALA A 46 0.19 -3.09 6.40
N ARG A 47 -0.27 -4.32 6.17
CA ARG A 47 -0.03 -5.10 4.95
C ARG A 47 -1.38 -5.62 4.45
N LEU A 48 -1.64 -5.48 3.16
CA LEU A 48 -2.87 -6.04 2.58
C LEU A 48 -2.89 -7.58 2.72
N PRO A 49 -4.08 -8.18 2.97
CA PRO A 49 -4.20 -9.59 3.27
C PRO A 49 -3.77 -10.48 2.09
N ARG A 50 -3.30 -11.68 2.44
CA ARG A 50 -2.80 -12.72 1.50
C ARG A 50 -3.44 -14.09 1.70
N SER A 51 -4.23 -14.27 2.76
CA SER A 51 -4.83 -15.54 3.13
C SER A 51 -6.10 -15.81 2.32
N SER A 52 -6.50 -17.08 2.27
CA SER A 52 -7.81 -17.48 1.71
C SER A 52 -8.08 -16.99 0.29
N ARG A 53 -7.04 -16.98 -0.57
CA ARG A 53 -7.07 -16.48 -1.96
C ARG A 53 -7.36 -14.97 -2.10
N GLN A 54 -7.36 -14.21 -1.02
CA GLN A 54 -7.45 -12.75 -1.04
C GLN A 54 -6.06 -12.18 -1.27
N GLY A 55 -5.89 -11.35 -2.30
CA GLY A 55 -4.63 -10.69 -2.65
C GLY A 55 -3.79 -11.38 -3.73
N HIS A 56 -2.65 -10.76 -4.05
CA HIS A 56 -1.85 -11.14 -5.20
C HIS A 56 -1.05 -12.44 -5.03
N ARG A 57 -0.97 -13.24 -6.08
CA ARG A 57 -0.23 -14.52 -6.13
C ARG A 57 1.15 -14.40 -6.75
N ARG A 58 1.43 -13.28 -7.42
CA ARG A 58 2.72 -12.91 -8.02
C ARG A 58 3.07 -11.48 -7.61
N MET A 59 4.20 -10.97 -8.11
CA MET A 59 4.65 -9.63 -7.78
C MET A 59 3.58 -8.59 -8.09
N VAL A 60 3.48 -7.59 -7.20
CA VAL A 60 2.55 -6.47 -7.37
C VAL A 60 3.34 -5.34 -8.03
N CYS A 61 2.88 -4.88 -9.19
CA CYS A 61 3.61 -3.89 -9.97
C CYS A 61 3.20 -2.46 -9.62
N CYS A 62 1.95 -2.23 -9.23
CA CYS A 62 1.41 -0.89 -9.05
C CYS A 62 0.24 -0.87 -8.04
N SER A 63 -0.01 0.32 -7.50
CA SER A 63 -1.21 0.66 -6.75
C SER A 63 -1.71 2.05 -7.15
N ALA A 64 -3.00 2.33 -6.93
CA ALA A 64 -3.64 3.61 -7.18
C ALA A 64 -4.71 3.91 -6.12
N TRP A 65 -4.61 5.07 -5.47
CA TRP A 65 -5.64 5.55 -4.55
C TRP A 65 -6.80 6.19 -5.33
N SER A 66 -8.01 6.02 -4.81
CA SER A 66 -9.22 6.69 -5.28
C SER A 66 -9.94 7.26 -4.07
N GLU A 67 -9.60 8.50 -3.70
CA GLU A 67 -10.04 9.11 -2.45
C GLU A 67 -11.56 9.34 -2.41
N ASP A 68 -12.20 9.54 -3.57
CA ASP A 68 -13.63 9.87 -3.68
C ASP A 68 -14.53 8.64 -3.91
N HIS A 69 -13.98 7.44 -4.03
CA HIS A 69 -14.78 6.26 -4.35
C HIS A 69 -15.36 5.61 -3.08
N PRO A 70 -16.70 5.49 -2.96
CA PRO A 70 -17.37 5.12 -1.71
C PRO A 70 -17.19 3.66 -1.25
N VAL A 71 -16.56 2.81 -2.06
CA VAL A 71 -16.50 1.35 -1.86
C VAL A 71 -15.07 0.84 -1.95
N CYS A 72 -14.24 1.43 -2.80
CA CYS A 72 -12.88 0.98 -3.02
C CYS A 72 -11.95 2.18 -3.14
N ASN A 73 -11.15 2.43 -2.11
CA ASN A 73 -10.25 3.57 -2.06
C ASN A 73 -8.82 3.23 -2.48
N LEU A 74 -8.49 1.96 -2.72
CA LEU A 74 -7.18 1.54 -3.21
C LEU A 74 -7.32 0.40 -4.21
N PHE A 75 -6.66 0.54 -5.36
CA PHE A 75 -6.55 -0.50 -6.37
C PHE A 75 -5.11 -0.99 -6.47
N THR A 76 -4.91 -2.28 -6.70
CA THR A 76 -3.59 -2.89 -6.89
C THR A 76 -3.62 -3.82 -8.09
N CYS A 77 -2.50 -3.93 -8.82
CA CYS A 77 -2.38 -4.88 -9.93
C CYS A 77 -1.01 -5.55 -9.95
N GLY A 78 -0.92 -6.71 -10.60
CA GLY A 78 0.28 -7.52 -10.58
C GLY A 78 0.38 -8.58 -11.67
N PHE A 79 1.46 -9.34 -11.62
CA PHE A 79 1.82 -10.37 -12.61
C PHE A 79 0.95 -11.63 -12.56
N ASP A 80 0.02 -11.69 -11.62
CA ASP A 80 -1.02 -12.71 -11.55
C ASP A 80 -2.24 -12.40 -12.43
N ARG A 81 -2.14 -11.36 -13.26
CA ARG A 81 -3.19 -10.92 -14.20
C ARG A 81 -4.48 -10.47 -13.49
N GLN A 82 -4.36 -9.98 -12.26
CA GLN A 82 -5.48 -9.47 -11.49
C GLN A 82 -5.30 -7.98 -11.20
N ALA A 83 -6.42 -7.26 -11.21
CA ALA A 83 -6.58 -5.99 -10.53
C ALA A 83 -7.53 -6.23 -9.33
N ILE A 84 -7.14 -5.77 -8.15
CA ILE A 84 -7.88 -6.00 -6.91
C ILE A 84 -8.21 -4.64 -6.30
N GLY A 85 -9.48 -4.46 -5.97
CA GLY A 85 -9.96 -3.30 -5.23
C GLY A 85 -9.99 -3.57 -3.73
N TRP A 86 -9.61 -2.57 -2.94
CA TRP A 86 -9.54 -2.62 -1.50
C TRP A 86 -10.33 -1.46 -0.88
N ASN A 87 -11.02 -1.75 0.21
CA ASN A 87 -11.56 -0.75 1.11
C ASN A 87 -10.66 -0.65 2.34
N ILE A 88 -9.82 0.37 2.39
CA ILE A 88 -8.90 0.62 3.49
C ILE A 88 -9.61 1.50 4.51
N ASN A 89 -9.87 0.97 5.71
CA ASN A 89 -10.38 1.75 6.83
C ASN A 89 -9.25 2.54 7.48
N ILE A 90 -9.02 3.74 6.96
CA ILE A 90 -7.89 4.59 7.35
C ILE A 90 -7.98 5.13 8.77
N PRO A 91 -9.15 5.59 9.26
CA PRO A 91 -9.29 5.95 10.66
C PRO A 91 -8.83 4.85 11.61
N ALA A 92 -9.19 3.60 11.35
CA ALA A 92 -8.75 2.46 12.17
C ALA A 92 -7.22 2.27 12.12
N LEU A 93 -6.59 2.41 10.95
CA LEU A 93 -5.13 2.28 10.80
C LEU A 93 -4.33 3.33 11.56
N LEU A 94 -4.91 4.51 11.79
CA LEU A 94 -4.24 5.61 12.48
C LEU A 94 -4.50 5.61 14.00
N GLN A 95 -5.55 4.93 14.45
CA GLN A 95 -5.93 4.82 15.87
C GLN A 95 -5.15 3.74 16.63
N GLU A 96 -4.57 2.74 15.97
CA GLU A 96 -3.74 1.70 16.60
C GLU A 96 -2.33 2.20 17.01
N LYS A 97 -2.18 3.50 17.32
CA LYS A 97 -0.93 4.10 17.81
C LYS A 97 -0.98 4.40 19.30
#